data_AF-T0YW07-F1
#
_entry.id   AF-T0YW07-F1
#
_cell.length_a   1.000
_cell.length_b   1.000
_cell.length_c   1.000
_cell.angle_alpha   90.00
_cell.angle_beta   90.00
_cell.angle_gamma   90.00
#
_symmetry.space_group_name_H-M   'P 1'
#
loop_
_entity.id
_entity.type
_entity.pdbx_description
1 polymer ?
#
loop_
_entity_poly.entity_id
_entity_poly.type
_entity_poly.pdbx_seq_one_letter_code
_entity_poly.pdbx_strand_id
1 'polypeptide(L)'
;MQLLSNGRYAVMLNAAGSGYSNWRDLAVTRWREDPVGDGWGSYLLLRDEESGDVWSAGLQPCTDVTDAYTATLADGCVSIAQRRGTLTTTLDVAVASDRDVELRRVTLTNHGGSPREITLTSYAELVLGPAAADAAHPAFSKMFVQTEWVQQDRILLATRRRRTPDEAEVWAAHVASGRGR
;
A
#
# COMPACT_ATOMS: atom_id res chain seq x y z
N MET A 1 -2.15 3.27 15.87
CA MET A 1 -1.59 2.22 15.01
C MET A 1 -2.40 0.96 15.23
N GLN A 2 -2.71 0.21 14.17
CA GLN A 2 -3.39 -1.09 14.19
C GLN A 2 -2.46 -2.12 13.53
N LEU A 3 -2.31 -3.27 14.19
CA LEU A 3 -1.66 -4.45 13.62
C LEU A 3 -2.72 -5.38 13.03
N LEU A 4 -2.53 -5.77 11.77
CA LEU A 4 -3.31 -6.77 11.06
C LEU A 4 -2.36 -7.94 10.76
N SER A 5 -2.70 -9.16 11.16
CA SER A 5 -1.79 -10.30 10.93
C SER A 5 -2.49 -11.65 10.92
N ASN A 6 -1.92 -12.58 10.16
CA ASN A 6 -2.25 -14.01 10.21
C ASN A 6 -1.18 -14.85 10.95
N GLY A 7 -0.28 -14.18 11.69
CA GLY A 7 0.86 -14.77 12.39
C GLY A 7 2.14 -14.90 11.56
N ARG A 8 2.06 -14.85 10.22
CA ARG A 8 3.24 -14.87 9.33
C ARG A 8 3.37 -13.58 8.54
N TYR A 9 2.30 -13.07 7.97
CA TYR A 9 2.24 -11.78 7.32
C TYR A 9 1.62 -10.76 8.27
N ALA A 10 2.19 -9.56 8.33
CA ALA A 10 1.74 -8.50 9.21
C ALA A 10 1.72 -7.16 8.46
N VAL A 11 0.69 -6.36 8.72
CA VAL A 11 0.61 -4.97 8.30
C VAL A 11 0.36 -4.11 9.52
N MET A 12 1.19 -3.10 9.71
CA MET A 12 0.97 -2.05 10.68
C MET A 12 0.46 -0.82 9.94
N LEU A 13 -0.67 -0.23 10.35
CA LEU A 13 -1.20 1.02 9.78
C LEU A 13 -1.60 2.01 10.86
N ASN A 14 -1.45 3.32 10.59
CA ASN A 14 -2.10 4.37 11.38
C ASN A 14 -3.41 4.82 10.74
N ALA A 15 -4.08 5.76 11.41
CA ALA A 15 -5.28 6.39 10.89
C ALA A 15 -5.03 7.00 9.50
N ALA A 16 -3.92 7.73 9.31
CA ALA A 16 -3.58 8.41 8.06
C ALA A 16 -3.33 7.49 6.85
N GLY A 17 -3.24 6.16 7.06
CA GLY A 17 -3.01 5.17 6.01
C GLY A 17 -1.54 4.83 5.77
N SER A 18 -0.63 5.42 6.55
CA SER A 18 0.80 5.11 6.55
C SER A 18 1.12 3.93 7.45
N GLY A 19 2.27 3.31 7.20
CA GLY A 19 2.71 2.13 7.92
C GLY A 19 3.58 1.21 7.08
N TYR A 20 3.53 -0.09 7.35
CA TYR A 20 4.43 -1.05 6.71
C TYR A 20 3.91 -2.48 6.75
N SER A 21 4.49 -3.31 5.89
CA SER A 21 4.19 -4.72 5.78
C SER A 21 5.44 -5.56 5.98
N ASN A 22 5.31 -6.64 6.75
CA ASN A 22 6.34 -7.64 7.01
C ASN A 22 5.83 -9.04 6.71
N TRP A 23 6.73 -9.90 6.25
CA TRP A 23 6.50 -11.33 6.10
C TRP A 23 7.57 -12.08 6.89
N ARG A 24 7.15 -12.74 7.97
CA ARG A 24 7.99 -13.34 9.00
C ARG A 24 8.93 -12.27 9.57
N ASP A 25 10.23 -12.48 9.42
CA ASP A 25 11.31 -11.59 9.83
C ASP A 25 11.78 -10.63 8.71
N LEU A 26 11.16 -10.70 7.53
CA LEU A 26 11.51 -9.87 6.38
C LEU A 26 10.57 -8.67 6.24
N ALA A 27 11.16 -7.50 6.01
CA ALA A 27 10.42 -6.34 5.57
C ALA A 27 9.96 -6.54 4.13
N VAL A 28 8.66 -6.41 3.89
CA VAL A 28 8.09 -6.38 2.54
C VAL A 28 8.21 -4.97 1.99
N THR A 29 7.79 -3.97 2.78
CA THR A 29 7.84 -2.55 2.43
C THR A 29 8.79 -1.79 3.35
N ARG A 30 9.39 -0.73 2.83
CA ARG A 30 10.29 0.13 3.61
C ARG A 30 9.52 0.89 4.69
N TRP A 31 10.14 0.96 5.86
CA TRP A 31 9.64 1.77 6.97
C TRP A 31 10.76 2.18 7.89
N ARG A 32 10.62 3.38 8.45
CA ARG A 32 11.48 3.89 9.50
C ARG A 32 10.60 4.62 10.50
N GLU A 33 10.97 4.51 11.76
CA GLU A 33 10.41 5.41 12.76
C GLU A 33 10.90 6.82 12.43
N ASP A 34 9.97 7.70 12.11
CA ASP A 34 10.21 9.11 11.87
C ASP A 34 9.22 9.90 12.73
N PRO A 35 9.69 10.58 13.79
CA PRO A 35 8.82 11.32 14.70
C PRO A 35 8.28 12.62 14.08
N VAL A 36 8.75 13.03 12.90
CA VAL A 36 8.38 14.27 12.23
C VAL A 36 7.52 14.01 11.00
N GLY A 37 7.84 12.97 10.23
CA GLY A 37 7.17 12.63 8.97
C GLY A 37 6.44 11.29 9.01
N ASP A 38 5.17 11.28 8.63
CA ASP A 38 4.39 10.04 8.45
C ASP A 38 4.42 9.55 6.99
N GLY A 39 5.61 9.58 6.38
CA GLY A 39 5.79 9.43 4.93
C GLY A 39 5.96 7.98 4.43
N TRP A 40 6.07 7.00 5.32
CA TRP A 40 6.34 5.61 4.95
C TRP A 40 5.06 4.78 4.85
N GLY A 41 4.85 4.14 3.71
CA GLY A 41 3.64 3.36 3.47
C GLY A 41 3.57 2.74 2.10
N SER A 42 2.55 1.89 1.93
CA SER A 42 2.01 1.58 0.61
C SER A 42 0.79 2.44 0.39
N TYR A 43 0.73 3.10 -0.76
CA TYR A 43 -0.30 4.10 -1.05
C TYR A 43 -1.08 3.74 -2.31
N LEU A 44 -2.33 4.15 -2.31
CA LEU A 44 -3.19 4.12 -3.48
C LEU A 44 -3.52 5.57 -3.81
N LEU A 45 -2.99 6.04 -4.94
CA LEU A 45 -3.12 7.40 -5.43
C LEU A 45 -4.22 7.43 -6.48
N LEU A 46 -5.02 8.48 -6.44
CA LEU A 46 -6.15 8.71 -7.30
C LEU A 46 -5.95 10.03 -8.02
N ARG A 47 -6.36 10.08 -9.29
CA ARG A 47 -6.36 11.29 -10.09
C ARG A 47 -7.67 11.41 -10.84
N ASP A 48 -8.33 12.56 -10.72
CA ASP A 48 -9.45 12.92 -11.59
C ASP A 48 -8.86 13.40 -12.92
N GLU A 49 -9.16 12.71 -14.02
CA GLU A 49 -8.60 13.02 -15.34
C GLU A 49 -9.22 14.28 -15.95
N GLU A 50 -10.38 14.74 -15.46
CA GLU A 50 -11.03 15.96 -15.93
C GLU A 50 -10.47 17.21 -15.22
N SER A 51 -10.38 17.18 -13.89
CA SER A 51 -9.86 18.35 -13.13
C SER A 51 -8.33 18.34 -12.98
N GLY A 52 -7.70 17.17 -13.08
CA GLY A 52 -6.29 16.96 -12.80
C GLY A 52 -5.96 16.83 -11.30
N ASP A 53 -6.96 16.89 -10.42
CA ASP A 53 -6.76 16.79 -8.96
C ASP A 53 -6.21 15.41 -8.59
N VAL A 54 -5.26 15.39 -7.65
CA VAL A 54 -4.63 14.18 -7.13
C VAL A 54 -4.93 14.04 -5.64
N TRP A 55 -5.14 12.81 -5.17
CA TRP A 55 -5.24 12.49 -3.75
C TRP A 55 -4.82 11.06 -3.45
N SER A 56 -4.58 10.75 -2.19
CA SER A 56 -4.40 9.40 -1.69
C SER A 56 -5.72 8.82 -1.20
N ALA A 57 -5.88 7.49 -1.19
CA ALA A 57 -7.05 6.84 -0.60
C ALA A 57 -7.11 7.00 0.93
N GLY A 58 -5.95 7.16 1.58
CA GLY A 58 -5.80 7.68 2.95
C GLY A 58 -5.45 9.18 2.98
N LEU A 59 -4.88 9.67 4.09
CA LEU A 59 -4.37 11.05 4.17
C LEU A 59 -2.97 11.20 3.60
N GLN A 60 -2.14 10.17 3.74
CA GLN A 60 -0.77 10.16 3.22
C GLN A 60 -0.71 9.47 1.85
N PRO A 61 0.15 9.93 0.93
CA PRO A 61 1.16 10.97 1.13
C PRO A 61 0.67 12.38 0.73
N CYS A 62 -0.56 12.54 0.24
CA CYS A 62 -1.00 13.80 -0.38
C CYS A 62 -1.29 14.91 0.64
N THR A 63 -1.62 14.61 1.91
CA THR A 63 -1.92 15.56 3.01
C THR A 63 -2.88 16.72 2.68
N ASP A 64 -3.59 16.65 1.55
CA ASP A 64 -4.42 17.73 1.06
C ASP A 64 -5.73 17.85 1.83
N VAL A 65 -6.41 18.98 1.65
CA VAL A 65 -7.70 19.27 2.28
C VAL A 65 -8.76 18.24 1.86
N THR A 66 -9.49 17.72 2.83
CA THR A 66 -10.65 16.84 2.67
C THR A 66 -11.84 17.43 3.43
N ASP A 67 -13.05 17.28 2.88
CA ASP A 67 -14.27 17.83 3.49
C ASP A 67 -14.70 17.03 4.72
N ALA A 68 -14.45 15.72 4.70
CA ALA A 68 -14.78 14.81 5.78
C ALA A 68 -13.83 13.63 5.76
N TYR A 69 -13.42 13.19 6.94
CA TYR A 69 -12.46 12.12 7.11
C TYR A 69 -12.79 11.26 8.32
N THR A 70 -12.72 9.94 8.16
CA THR A 70 -12.93 8.97 9.23
C THR A 70 -11.95 7.81 9.06
N ALA A 71 -11.40 7.33 10.18
CA ALA A 71 -10.56 6.14 10.22
C ALA A 71 -11.05 5.24 11.36
N THR A 72 -11.42 4.01 11.01
CA THR A 72 -11.82 2.96 11.95
C THR A 72 -10.73 1.90 11.98
N LEU A 73 -10.09 1.77 13.14
CA LEU A 73 -9.05 0.79 13.38
C LEU A 73 -9.67 -0.33 14.21
N ALA A 74 -9.89 -1.48 13.59
CA ALA A 74 -10.51 -2.63 14.23
C ALA A 74 -9.63 -3.87 14.06
N ASP A 75 -9.87 -4.87 14.90
CA ASP A 75 -9.21 -6.16 14.77
C ASP A 75 -9.63 -6.80 13.44
N GLY A 76 -8.63 -7.11 12.60
CA GLY A 76 -8.80 -7.75 11.30
C GLY A 76 -9.06 -6.81 10.12
N CYS A 77 -9.42 -5.54 10.33
CA CYS A 77 -9.60 -4.58 9.26
C CYS A 77 -9.35 -3.12 9.71
N VAL A 78 -8.66 -2.36 8.86
CA VAL A 78 -8.60 -0.89 8.96
C VAL A 78 -9.42 -0.30 7.82
N SER A 79 -10.39 0.55 8.13
CA SER A 79 -11.22 1.25 7.15
C SER A 79 -11.01 2.75 7.25
N ILE A 80 -10.64 3.38 6.15
CA ILE A 80 -10.44 4.84 6.04
C ILE A 80 -11.40 5.36 4.99
N ALA A 81 -12.21 6.37 5.31
CA ALA A 81 -13.10 7.01 4.37
C ALA A 81 -12.86 8.52 4.36
N GLN A 82 -12.80 9.08 3.15
CA GLN A 82 -12.67 10.51 2.95
C GLN A 82 -13.64 11.01 1.88
N ARG A 83 -14.03 12.28 1.99
CA ARG A 83 -14.87 12.97 1.00
C ARG A 83 -14.15 14.19 0.45
N ARG A 84 -14.25 14.35 -0.87
CA ARG A 84 -13.76 15.53 -1.61
C ARG A 84 -14.82 15.92 -2.63
N GLY A 85 -15.52 17.02 -2.36
CA GLY A 85 -16.69 17.46 -3.10
C GLY A 85 -17.75 16.37 -3.22
N THR A 86 -17.92 15.87 -4.44
CA THR A 86 -18.89 14.83 -4.79
C THR A 86 -18.31 13.42 -4.75
N LEU A 87 -16.99 13.26 -4.56
CA LEU A 87 -16.34 11.96 -4.53
C LEU A 87 -16.11 11.50 -3.10
N THR A 88 -16.51 10.26 -2.82
CA THR A 88 -16.14 9.54 -1.59
C THR A 88 -15.17 8.41 -1.94
N THR A 89 -14.04 8.37 -1.26
CA THR A 89 -13.05 7.28 -1.36
C THR A 89 -13.02 6.52 -0.04
N THR A 90 -13.22 5.22 -0.10
CA THR A 90 -13.07 4.31 1.05
C THR A 90 -11.94 3.32 0.77
N LEU A 91 -11.00 3.21 1.70
CA LEU A 91 -9.91 2.25 1.72
C LEU A 91 -10.12 1.26 2.86
N ASP A 92 -10.29 -0.01 2.54
CA ASP A 92 -10.28 -1.10 3.50
C ASP A 92 -8.98 -1.91 3.37
N VAL A 93 -8.29 -2.16 4.48
CA VAL A 93 -7.05 -2.92 4.53
C VAL A 93 -7.21 -4.11 5.48
N ALA A 94 -6.85 -5.31 5.01
CA ALA A 94 -6.93 -6.56 5.76
C ALA A 94 -5.77 -7.50 5.40
N VAL A 95 -5.51 -8.48 6.26
CA VAL A 95 -4.59 -9.60 5.98
C VAL A 95 -5.40 -10.89 5.91
N ALA A 96 -5.23 -11.67 4.85
CA ALA A 96 -5.90 -12.95 4.71
C ALA A 96 -5.44 -13.94 5.79
N SER A 97 -6.39 -14.67 6.40
CA SER A 97 -6.09 -15.59 7.50
C SER A 97 -5.41 -16.88 7.04
N ASP A 98 -5.68 -17.32 5.81
CA ASP A 98 -5.22 -18.58 5.22
C ASP A 98 -3.94 -18.44 4.40
N ARG A 99 -3.66 -17.23 3.91
CA ARG A 99 -2.55 -16.95 2.98
C ARG A 99 -1.80 -15.69 3.37
N ASP A 100 -0.53 -15.62 3.00
CA ASP A 100 0.34 -14.47 3.31
C ASP A 100 0.08 -13.33 2.32
N VAL A 101 -1.15 -12.81 2.35
CA VAL A 101 -1.70 -11.84 1.41
C VAL A 101 -2.29 -10.65 2.15
N GLU A 102 -1.83 -9.46 1.77
CA GLU A 102 -2.43 -8.19 2.11
C GLU A 102 -3.48 -7.80 1.08
N LEU A 103 -4.67 -7.42 1.55
CA LEU A 103 -5.76 -6.95 0.72
C LEU A 103 -5.98 -5.46 0.99
N ARG A 104 -5.96 -4.66 -0.07
CA ARG A 104 -6.34 -3.25 -0.05
C ARG A 104 -7.46 -3.03 -1.04
N ARG A 105 -8.64 -2.69 -0.55
CA ARG A 105 -9.83 -2.42 -1.37
C ARG A 105 -10.09 -0.93 -1.40
N VAL A 106 -10.18 -0.36 -2.60
CA VAL A 106 -10.65 1.01 -2.79
C VAL A 106 -12.05 0.98 -3.37
N THR A 107 -12.97 1.68 -2.71
CA THR A 107 -14.33 1.93 -3.20
C THR A 107 -14.46 3.41 -3.49
N LEU A 108 -14.85 3.75 -4.72
CA LEU A 108 -15.13 5.12 -5.15
C LEU A 108 -16.62 5.29 -5.38
N THR A 109 -17.20 6.31 -4.75
CA THR A 109 -18.60 6.69 -4.95
C THR A 109 -18.68 8.12 -5.43
N ASN A 110 -19.26 8.32 -6.62
CA ASN A 110 -19.56 9.63 -7.17
C ASN A 110 -21.01 10.01 -6.84
N HIS A 111 -21.17 11.05 -6.03
CA HIS A 111 -22.45 11.63 -5.64
C HIS A 111 -22.89 12.78 -6.54
N GLY A 112 -22.11 13.09 -7.58
CA GLY A 112 -22.37 14.14 -8.55
C GLY A 112 -23.30 13.69 -9.69
N GLY A 113 -23.74 14.66 -10.49
CA GLY A 113 -24.61 14.40 -11.65
C GLY A 113 -23.89 13.97 -12.93
N SER A 114 -22.56 14.09 -12.98
CA SER A 114 -21.75 13.78 -14.15
C SER A 114 -20.83 12.59 -13.88
N PRO A 115 -20.61 11.68 -14.85
CA PRO A 115 -19.60 10.63 -14.73
C PRO A 115 -18.20 11.26 -14.56
N ARG A 116 -17.30 10.53 -13.90
CA ARG A 116 -15.91 10.94 -13.66
C ARG A 116 -14.98 9.81 -14.07
N GLU A 117 -13.88 10.16 -14.72
CA GLU A 117 -12.80 9.23 -15.04
C GLU A 117 -11.68 9.39 -14.00
N ILE A 118 -11.43 8.32 -13.24
CA ILE A 118 -10.46 8.32 -12.15
C ILE A 118 -9.36 7.30 -12.42
N THR A 119 -8.12 7.77 -12.51
CA THR A 119 -6.94 6.90 -12.57
C THR A 119 -6.53 6.48 -11.16
N LEU A 120 -6.32 5.18 -10.96
CA LEU A 120 -5.79 4.62 -9.72
C LEU A 120 -4.35 4.14 -9.93
N THR A 121 -3.41 4.62 -9.11
CA THR A 121 -2.01 4.21 -9.10
C THR A 121 -1.63 3.63 -7.75
N SER A 122 -1.13 2.39 -7.72
CA SER A 122 -0.55 1.79 -6.51
C SER A 122 0.93 2.12 -6.39
N TYR A 123 1.37 2.39 -5.18
CA TYR A 123 2.76 2.66 -4.84
C TYR A 123 3.19 1.88 -3.59
N ALA A 124 4.37 1.29 -3.65
CA ALA A 124 5.05 0.73 -2.48
C ALA A 124 6.55 0.76 -2.70
N GLU A 125 7.32 1.11 -1.67
CA GLU A 125 8.76 0.93 -1.70
C GLU A 125 9.14 -0.44 -1.15
N LEU A 126 9.51 -1.37 -2.03
CA LEU A 126 9.83 -2.75 -1.64
C LEU A 126 11.23 -2.88 -1.01
N VAL A 127 11.34 -3.81 -0.07
CA VAL A 127 12.61 -4.22 0.56
C VAL A 127 12.89 -5.71 0.30
N LEU A 128 11.92 -6.57 0.59
CA LEU A 128 11.99 -8.04 0.46
C LEU A 128 13.20 -8.66 1.15
N GLY A 129 13.49 -8.21 2.37
CA GLY A 129 14.71 -8.59 3.09
C GLY A 129 14.73 -8.09 4.54
N PRO A 130 15.82 -8.35 5.29
CA PRO A 130 15.91 -7.93 6.69
C PRO A 130 15.83 -6.41 6.85
N ALA A 131 14.92 -5.92 7.71
CA ALA A 131 14.69 -4.49 7.92
C ALA A 131 15.97 -3.74 8.35
N ALA A 132 16.79 -4.35 9.19
CA ALA A 132 18.05 -3.77 9.66
C ALA A 132 19.05 -3.53 8.51
N ALA A 133 19.10 -4.41 7.52
CA ALA A 133 19.97 -4.25 6.36
C ALA A 133 19.51 -3.11 5.44
N ASP A 134 18.19 -2.92 5.29
CA ASP A 134 17.65 -1.75 4.58
C ASP A 134 17.92 -0.46 5.33
N ALA A 135 17.69 -0.43 6.65
CA ALA A 135 17.92 0.75 7.48
C ALA A 135 19.38 1.20 7.51
N ALA A 136 20.34 0.26 7.47
CA ALA A 136 21.78 0.56 7.44
C ALA A 136 22.24 1.12 6.08
N HIS A 137 21.76 0.55 4.97
CA HIS A 137 22.17 0.97 3.62
C HIS A 137 20.99 0.97 2.62
N PRO A 138 20.10 1.97 2.66
CA PRO A 138 18.87 1.97 1.85
C PRO A 138 19.12 1.97 0.35
N ALA A 139 20.04 2.84 -0.12
CA ALA A 139 20.38 2.93 -1.54
C ALA A 139 20.96 1.60 -2.06
N PHE A 140 21.77 0.92 -1.24
CA PHE A 140 22.31 -0.39 -1.56
C PHE A 140 21.20 -1.45 -1.60
N SER A 141 20.32 -1.47 -0.60
CA SER A 141 19.21 -2.42 -0.52
C SER A 141 18.22 -2.33 -1.68
N LYS A 142 18.03 -1.14 -2.27
CA LYS A 142 17.22 -0.94 -3.48
C LYS A 142 17.78 -1.66 -4.71
N MET A 143 19.10 -1.75 -4.86
CA MET A 143 19.73 -2.33 -6.06
C MET A 143 19.49 -3.84 -6.22
N PHE A 144 19.05 -4.52 -5.16
CA PHE A 144 18.81 -5.96 -5.18
C PHE A 144 17.36 -6.32 -5.47
N VAL A 145 16.43 -5.36 -5.43
CA VAL A 145 15.03 -5.60 -5.80
C VAL A 145 14.92 -5.55 -7.32
N GLN A 146 14.39 -6.62 -7.90
CA GLN A 146 14.10 -6.73 -9.32
C GLN A 146 12.60 -6.88 -9.49
N THR A 147 12.04 -6.21 -10.50
CA THR A 147 10.62 -6.33 -10.83
C THR A 147 10.43 -6.79 -12.27
N GLU A 148 9.37 -7.54 -12.49
CA GLU A 148 8.98 -8.04 -13.80
C GLU A 148 7.47 -7.95 -13.96
N TRP A 149 7.02 -7.46 -15.11
CA TRP A 149 5.61 -7.44 -15.46
C TRP A 149 5.25 -8.69 -16.26
N VAL A 150 4.34 -9.51 -15.72
CA VAL A 150 3.85 -10.72 -16.38
C VAL A 150 2.49 -10.42 -17.02
N GLN A 151 2.51 -10.16 -18.33
CA GLN A 151 1.35 -9.70 -19.09
C GLN A 151 0.15 -10.66 -19.05
N GLN A 152 0.40 -11.97 -19.13
CA GLN A 152 -0.66 -12.98 -19.20
C GLN A 152 -1.54 -12.97 -17.94
N ASP A 153 -0.91 -12.83 -16.77
CA ASP A 153 -1.58 -12.88 -15.48
C ASP A 153 -1.87 -11.49 -14.91
N ARG A 154 -1.37 -10.43 -15.55
CA ARG A 154 -1.45 -9.02 -15.12
C ARG A 154 -0.88 -8.81 -13.71
N ILE A 155 0.28 -9.43 -13.47
CA ILE A 155 0.96 -9.44 -12.19
C ILE A 155 2.27 -8.65 -12.30
N LEU A 156 2.53 -7.79 -11.32
CA LEU A 156 3.85 -7.24 -11.09
C LEU A 156 4.56 -8.15 -10.08
N LEU A 157 5.54 -8.92 -10.55
CA LEU A 157 6.41 -9.72 -9.69
C LEU A 157 7.56 -8.86 -9.18
N ALA A 158 8.00 -9.16 -7.97
CA ALA A 158 9.20 -8.62 -7.38
C ALA A 158 9.98 -9.71 -6.67
N THR A 159 11.30 -9.69 -6.81
CA THR A 159 12.20 -10.59 -6.09
C THR A 159 13.42 -9.83 -5.59
N ARG A 160 14.10 -10.37 -4.59
CA ARG A 160 15.39 -9.86 -4.13
C ARG A 160 16.51 -10.79 -4.60
N ARG A 161 17.46 -10.25 -5.36
CA ARG A 161 18.62 -11.00 -5.82
C ARG A 161 19.41 -11.54 -4.63
N ARG A 162 19.62 -12.85 -4.62
CA ARG A 162 20.45 -13.57 -3.64
C ARG A 162 21.89 -13.05 -3.71
N ARG A 163 22.47 -12.77 -2.54
CA ARG A 163 23.88 -12.35 -2.40
C ARG A 163 24.80 -13.54 -2.18
N THR A 164 24.28 -14.60 -1.57
CA THR A 164 24.97 -15.88 -1.38
C THR A 164 24.10 -17.04 -1.85
N PRO A 165 24.68 -18.19 -2.21
CA PRO A 165 23.94 -19.39 -2.58
C PRO A 165 23.06 -19.99 -1.47
N ASP A 166 23.19 -19.51 -0.24
CA ASP A 166 22.45 -19.99 0.93
C ASP A 166 21.28 -19.08 1.34
N GLU A 167 21.23 -17.84 0.84
CA GLU A 167 20.16 -16.88 1.17
C GLU A 167 18.82 -17.37 0.60
N ALA A 168 17.71 -17.35 1.33
CA ALA A 168 16.44 -17.78 0.77
C ALA A 168 16.02 -16.89 -0.42
N GLU A 169 15.40 -17.48 -1.44
CA GLU A 169 14.78 -16.71 -2.51
C GLU A 169 13.42 -16.19 -2.06
N VAL A 170 13.19 -14.88 -2.21
CA VAL A 170 12.01 -14.20 -1.70
C VAL A 170 11.28 -13.54 -2.86
N TRP A 171 10.02 -13.91 -3.03
CA TRP A 171 9.14 -13.40 -4.07
C TRP A 171 7.95 -12.66 -3.45
N ALA A 172 7.57 -11.57 -4.10
CA ALA A 172 6.32 -10.88 -3.88
C ALA A 172 5.59 -10.70 -5.21
N ALA A 173 4.26 -10.64 -5.14
CA ALA A 173 3.41 -10.39 -6.28
C ALA A 173 2.43 -9.28 -5.94
N HIS A 174 2.27 -8.31 -6.83
CA HIS A 174 1.26 -7.27 -6.73
C HIS A 174 0.25 -7.44 -7.87
N VAL A 175 -1.03 -7.50 -7.52
CA VAL A 175 -2.14 -7.64 -8.46
C VAL A 175 -3.18 -6.57 -8.16
N ALA A 176 -3.49 -5.78 -9.18
CA ALA A 176 -4.61 -4.85 -9.15
C ALA A 176 -5.74 -5.42 -10.01
N SER A 177 -6.93 -5.54 -9.42
CA SER A 177 -8.13 -5.94 -10.15
C SER A 177 -9.33 -5.15 -9.65
N GLY A 178 -10.27 -4.88 -10.54
CA GLY A 178 -11.45 -4.08 -10.22
C GLY A 178 -12.42 -4.07 -11.38
N ARG A 179 -13.64 -3.63 -11.09
CA ARG A 179 -14.64 -3.32 -12.12
C ARG A 179 -14.90 -1.83 -12.05
N GLY A 180 -14.47 -1.08 -13.08
CA GLY A 180 -15.04 0.24 -13.33
C GLY A 180 -16.49 0.06 -13.76
N ARG A 181 -17.39 0.88 -13.21
CA ARG A 181 -18.75 1.01 -13.71
C ARG A 181 -18.99 2.45 -14.08
#